data_AF-A0A180FI39-F1
#
_entry.id   AF-A0A180FI39-F1
#
_cell.length_a   1.000
_cell.length_b   1.000
_cell.length_c   1.000
_cell.angle_alpha   90.00
_cell.angle_beta   90.00
_cell.angle_gamma   90.00
#
_symmetry.space_group_name_H-M   'P 1'
#
loop_
_entity.id
_entity.type
_entity.pdbx_description
1 polymer ?
#
loop_
_entity_poly.entity_id
_entity_poly.type
_entity_poly.pdbx_seq_one_letter_code
_entity_poly.pdbx_strand_id
1 'polypeptide(L)'
;MAYESVDKLQKVLADDVFKYTKDPKKAAGRTLGTLVEVITYYLLKTWGFNNQISIERGLEEYGNPDITHNVEYALHPTVRNSTITIDKSDKLITANIVLKALEAANFDLNGLERKSNNLLSNGILRNACTIAASDNSFLLTSIKTDKGDTLELHVYEQSKKPYVIFECKRVGIEEGMSKGPQTIEKAKQGAYVARTASSLQKIRTETGELHGIIYKSNGSYIIKPFVDLMEEVVYSNDKELLRRFILTVGIVSNHGNWFTSENPNKELKVLVQSYDWLLFLTDKGLSEFIDHLLLNPPKEQKFIREVFLSSYTEGKTKNQFTKVQMNLEANRLLLDYFNANLKAVESWFNIISPNVKKLSDLKSELSELTNKDWAAILK
;
A
#
# COMPACT_ATOMS: atom_id res chain seq x y z
N MET A 1 14.75 12.69 -20.76
CA MET A 1 15.91 11.75 -20.62
C MET A 1 15.77 11.18 -19.23
N ALA A 2 15.45 9.89 -19.10
CA ALA A 2 15.26 9.30 -17.77
C ALA A 2 16.58 9.32 -16.99
N TYR A 3 16.54 9.78 -15.75
CA TYR A 3 17.71 9.80 -14.87
C TYR A 3 18.16 8.37 -14.55
N GLU A 4 19.44 8.08 -14.79
CA GLU A 4 20.01 6.73 -14.61
C GLU A 4 20.03 6.23 -13.16
N SER A 5 19.97 7.13 -12.17
CA SER A 5 19.96 6.75 -10.76
C SER A 5 19.06 7.66 -9.92
N VAL A 6 18.52 7.10 -8.84
CA VAL A 6 17.65 7.86 -7.94
C VAL A 6 18.44 8.89 -7.11
N ASP A 7 19.75 8.75 -6.97
CA ASP A 7 20.59 9.76 -6.31
C ASP A 7 20.68 11.05 -7.14
N LYS A 8 20.85 10.91 -8.48
CA LYS A 8 20.77 12.05 -9.41
C LYS A 8 19.41 12.73 -9.29
N LEU A 9 18.35 11.94 -9.21
CA LEU A 9 16.98 12.44 -9.07
C LEU A 9 16.73 13.14 -7.73
N GLN A 10 17.26 12.60 -6.63
CA GLN A 10 17.20 13.23 -5.32
C GLN A 10 17.90 14.58 -5.33
N LYS A 11 19.05 14.69 -6.01
CA LYS A 11 19.77 15.95 -6.17
C LYS A 11 18.96 16.97 -6.96
N VAL A 12 18.38 16.57 -8.10
CA VAL A 12 17.49 17.44 -8.90
C VAL A 12 16.32 17.94 -8.06
N LEU A 13 15.63 17.07 -7.33
CA LEU A 13 14.54 17.49 -6.45
C LEU A 13 15.03 18.43 -5.33
N ALA A 14 16.21 18.16 -4.77
CA ALA A 14 16.80 19.00 -3.73
C ALA A 14 17.09 20.41 -4.26
N ASP A 15 17.66 20.51 -5.46
CA ASP A 15 18.09 21.76 -6.07
C ASP A 15 16.91 22.57 -6.64
N ASP A 16 15.92 21.89 -7.23
CA ASP A 16 14.82 22.54 -7.97
C ASP A 16 13.55 22.75 -7.14
N VAL A 17 13.27 21.86 -6.16
CA VAL A 17 12.02 21.88 -5.38
C VAL A 17 12.28 22.26 -3.93
N PHE A 18 13.31 21.69 -3.30
CA PHE A 18 13.51 21.79 -1.85
C PHE A 18 14.61 22.75 -1.40
N LYS A 19 15.15 23.58 -2.31
CA LYS A 19 16.24 24.53 -2.03
C LYS A 19 15.98 25.47 -0.85
N TYR A 20 14.71 25.80 -0.61
CA TYR A 20 14.27 26.67 0.48
C TYR A 20 14.32 25.99 1.86
N THR A 21 14.43 24.65 1.91
CA THR A 21 14.41 23.91 3.18
C THR A 21 15.79 23.90 3.85
N LYS A 22 15.82 23.73 5.18
CA LYS A 22 17.07 23.63 5.95
C LYS A 22 17.98 22.46 5.53
N ASP A 23 17.38 21.38 5.03
CA ASP A 23 18.08 20.18 4.55
C ASP A 23 17.39 19.67 3.26
N PRO A 24 17.73 20.26 2.10
CA PRO A 24 17.09 19.95 0.82
C PRO A 24 17.23 18.48 0.42
N LYS A 25 18.39 17.87 0.68
CA LYS A 25 18.65 16.46 0.38
C LYS A 25 17.72 15.56 1.17
N LYS A 26 17.55 15.80 2.48
CA LYS A 26 16.63 15.03 3.33
C LYS A 26 15.17 15.23 2.94
N ALA A 27 14.77 16.46 2.58
CA ALA A 27 13.40 16.75 2.13
C ALA A 27 13.07 16.03 0.80
N ALA A 28 13.97 16.10 -0.19
CA ALA A 28 13.87 15.33 -1.42
C ALA A 28 13.81 13.82 -1.12
N GLY A 29 14.63 13.36 -0.18
CA GLY A 29 14.70 11.96 0.21
C GLY A 29 13.42 11.41 0.85
N ARG A 30 12.72 12.20 1.66
CA ARG A 30 11.40 11.84 2.21
C ARG A 30 10.34 11.79 1.13
N THR A 31 10.39 12.74 0.20
CA THR A 31 9.46 12.82 -0.93
C THR A 31 9.56 11.58 -1.82
N LEU A 32 10.77 11.10 -2.10
CA LEU A 32 10.98 9.85 -2.82
C LEU A 32 10.29 8.66 -2.12
N GLY A 33 10.36 8.58 -0.79
CA GLY A 33 9.61 7.58 -0.01
C GLY A 33 8.09 7.68 -0.22
N THR A 34 7.54 8.89 -0.17
CA THR A 34 6.12 9.13 -0.48
C THR A 34 5.75 8.71 -1.91
N LEU A 35 6.66 8.85 -2.87
CA LEU A 35 6.41 8.45 -4.25
C LEU A 35 6.36 6.92 -4.41
N VAL A 36 7.18 6.16 -3.67
CA VAL A 36 7.07 4.69 -3.60
C VAL A 36 5.69 4.27 -3.08
N GLU A 37 5.21 4.93 -2.02
CA GLU A 37 3.89 4.70 -1.46
C GLU A 37 2.79 5.02 -2.48
N VAL A 38 2.87 6.16 -3.17
CA VAL A 38 1.91 6.58 -4.20
C VAL A 38 1.88 5.57 -5.35
N ILE A 39 3.04 5.16 -5.88
CA ILE A 39 3.11 4.18 -6.96
C ILE A 39 2.43 2.88 -6.54
N THR A 40 2.71 2.39 -5.33
CA THR A 40 2.09 1.18 -4.78
C THR A 40 0.58 1.31 -4.70
N TYR A 41 0.08 2.44 -4.16
CA TYR A 41 -1.35 2.67 -3.99
C TYR A 41 -2.09 2.66 -5.34
N TYR A 42 -1.57 3.37 -6.35
CA TYR A 42 -2.22 3.42 -7.66
C TYR A 42 -2.07 2.13 -8.45
N LEU A 43 -0.98 1.37 -8.26
CA LEU A 43 -0.86 0.03 -8.83
C LEU A 43 -1.97 -0.89 -8.28
N LEU A 44 -2.15 -0.93 -6.95
CA LEU A 44 -3.19 -1.75 -6.31
C LEU A 44 -4.60 -1.33 -6.75
N LYS A 45 -4.87 -0.03 -6.88
CA LYS A 45 -6.16 0.44 -7.42
C LYS A 45 -6.38 0.00 -8.86
N THR A 46 -5.36 0.10 -9.68
CA THR A 46 -5.41 -0.28 -11.10
C THR A 46 -5.58 -1.79 -11.28
N TRP A 47 -5.09 -2.59 -10.33
CA TRP A 47 -5.38 -4.01 -10.24
C TRP A 47 -6.80 -4.36 -9.76
N GLY A 48 -7.58 -3.37 -9.32
CA GLY A 48 -8.98 -3.56 -8.89
C GLY A 48 -9.17 -3.69 -7.38
N PHE A 49 -8.12 -3.52 -6.56
CA PHE A 49 -8.19 -3.71 -5.10
C PHE A 49 -8.66 -2.47 -4.31
N ASN A 50 -9.17 -1.43 -4.99
CA ASN A 50 -9.54 -0.15 -4.35
C ASN A 50 -10.45 -0.32 -3.12
N ASN A 51 -11.40 -1.25 -3.18
CA ASN A 51 -12.42 -1.44 -2.14
C ASN A 51 -11.92 -2.31 -0.97
N GLN A 52 -10.74 -2.90 -1.10
CA GLN A 52 -10.11 -3.74 -0.08
C GLN A 52 -9.00 -3.00 0.64
N ILE A 53 -8.45 -1.93 0.05
CA ILE A 53 -7.39 -1.14 0.66
C ILE A 53 -7.90 -0.38 1.89
N SER A 54 -7.19 -0.57 3.00
CA SER A 54 -7.12 0.35 4.13
C SER A 54 -5.68 0.89 4.24
N ILE A 55 -5.53 2.11 4.75
CA ILE A 55 -4.25 2.83 4.86
C ILE A 55 -3.94 3.07 6.34
N GLU A 56 -2.68 2.85 6.74
CA GLU A 56 -2.16 3.16 8.10
C GLU A 56 -3.01 2.53 9.22
N ARG A 57 -3.18 1.20 9.18
CA ARG A 57 -3.96 0.45 10.17
C ARG A 57 -3.08 -0.24 11.20
N GLY A 58 -3.58 -0.27 12.44
CA GLY A 58 -3.06 -1.12 13.48
C GLY A 58 -3.25 -2.60 13.14
N LEU A 59 -2.23 -3.40 13.37
CA LEU A 59 -2.17 -4.82 13.13
C LEU A 59 -1.57 -5.52 14.35
N GLU A 60 -2.31 -6.47 14.90
CA GLU A 60 -1.89 -7.31 16.01
C GLU A 60 -0.89 -8.38 15.55
N GLU A 61 0.04 -8.78 16.41
CA GLU A 61 0.88 -9.94 16.16
C GLU A 61 0.09 -11.25 16.28
N TYR A 62 0.47 -12.23 15.47
CA TYR A 62 -0.10 -13.58 15.52
C TYR A 62 0.16 -14.21 16.89
N GLY A 63 -0.90 -14.34 17.67
CA GLY A 63 -0.86 -15.01 18.98
C GLY A 63 -0.56 -14.05 20.13
N ASN A 64 -0.40 -12.75 19.87
CA ASN A 64 -0.16 -11.75 20.89
C ASN A 64 -0.85 -10.41 20.54
N PRO A 65 -2.14 -10.24 20.91
CA PRO A 65 -2.91 -9.04 20.55
C PRO A 65 -2.45 -7.77 21.30
N ASP A 66 -1.66 -7.91 22.37
CA ASP A 66 -1.13 -6.76 23.12
C ASP A 66 -0.04 -6.00 22.35
N ILE A 67 0.56 -6.64 21.32
CA ILE A 67 1.56 -6.02 20.45
C ILE A 67 0.89 -5.63 19.13
N THR A 68 0.86 -4.33 18.86
CA THR A 68 0.26 -3.76 17.65
C THR A 68 1.25 -2.91 16.86
N HIS A 69 1.14 -2.98 15.53
CA HIS A 69 1.99 -2.28 14.57
C HIS A 69 1.15 -1.50 13.57
N ASN A 70 1.60 -0.34 13.12
CA ASN A 70 0.94 0.35 12.00
C ASN A 70 1.55 -0.11 10.68
N VAL A 71 0.72 -0.61 9.78
CA VAL A 71 1.14 -1.01 8.43
C VAL A 71 0.73 0.00 7.38
N GLU A 72 1.52 0.12 6.30
CA GLU A 72 1.27 1.16 5.29
C GLU A 72 -0.04 0.95 4.53
N TYR A 73 -0.24 -0.26 4.00
CA TYR A 73 -1.50 -0.70 3.42
C TYR A 73 -1.88 -2.08 3.92
N ALA A 74 -3.16 -2.34 3.99
CA ALA A 74 -3.70 -3.66 4.24
C ALA A 74 -4.90 -3.90 3.32
N LEU A 75 -5.07 -5.13 2.85
CA LEU A 75 -6.25 -5.57 2.12
C LEU A 75 -7.15 -6.35 3.06
N HIS A 76 -8.38 -5.87 3.21
CA HIS A 76 -9.36 -6.43 4.11
C HIS A 76 -10.53 -7.05 3.34
N PRO A 77 -11.11 -8.15 3.86
CA PRO A 77 -12.34 -8.68 3.31
C PRO A 77 -13.46 -7.65 3.31
N THR A 78 -14.15 -7.49 2.19
CA THR A 78 -15.39 -6.73 2.14
C THR A 78 -16.55 -7.60 2.61
N VAL A 79 -17.21 -7.20 3.69
CA VAL A 79 -18.34 -7.92 4.31
C VAL A 79 -19.65 -7.58 3.60
N ARG A 80 -19.85 -6.30 3.30
CA ARG A 80 -20.98 -5.77 2.55
C ARG A 80 -20.61 -4.46 1.88
N ASN A 81 -21.34 -4.09 0.85
CA ASN A 81 -21.14 -2.84 0.14
C ASN A 81 -22.48 -2.23 -0.30
N SER A 82 -22.45 -0.95 -0.64
CA SER A 82 -23.56 -0.19 -1.18
C SER A 82 -23.03 0.90 -2.10
N THR A 83 -23.88 1.38 -3.01
CA THR A 83 -23.61 2.55 -3.84
C THR A 83 -24.63 3.62 -3.50
N ILE A 84 -24.15 4.84 -3.26
CA ILE A 84 -25.01 6.01 -3.03
C ILE A 84 -24.60 7.13 -3.98
N THR A 85 -25.51 8.06 -4.23
CA THR A 85 -25.23 9.27 -5.01
C THR A 85 -25.33 10.48 -4.10
N ILE A 86 -24.35 11.38 -4.18
CA ILE A 86 -24.30 12.62 -3.41
C ILE A 86 -24.08 13.79 -4.37
N ASP A 87 -24.76 14.91 -4.12
CA ASP A 87 -24.55 16.14 -4.88
C ASP A 87 -23.14 16.70 -4.65
N LYS A 88 -22.48 17.08 -5.75
CA LYS A 88 -21.13 17.66 -5.76
C LYS A 88 -21.14 19.16 -5.46
N SER A 89 -22.32 19.77 -5.29
CA SER A 89 -22.47 21.18 -4.90
C SER A 89 -21.70 21.50 -3.61
N ASP A 90 -21.52 20.51 -2.75
CA ASP A 90 -20.76 20.63 -1.52
C ASP A 90 -19.25 20.48 -1.76
N LYS A 91 -18.50 21.56 -1.52
CA LYS A 91 -17.02 21.52 -1.44
C LYS A 91 -16.50 20.62 -0.31
N LEU A 92 -17.39 20.07 0.50
CA LEU A 92 -17.11 19.28 1.69
C LEU A 92 -18.07 18.08 1.77
N ILE A 93 -17.52 16.88 1.62
CA ILE A 93 -18.26 15.62 1.83
C ILE A 93 -17.76 14.99 3.12
N THR A 94 -18.54 15.16 4.18
CA THR A 94 -18.23 14.64 5.52
C THR A 94 -18.76 13.22 5.70
N ALA A 95 -18.21 12.48 6.66
CA ALA A 95 -18.79 11.20 7.08
C ALA A 95 -20.29 11.29 7.41
N ASN A 96 -20.73 12.40 8.01
CA ASN A 96 -22.14 12.59 8.36
C ASN A 96 -23.06 12.68 7.13
N ILE A 97 -22.62 13.31 6.05
CA ILE A 97 -23.39 13.39 4.80
C ILE A 97 -23.53 11.98 4.21
N VAL A 98 -22.44 11.23 4.16
CA VAL A 98 -22.41 9.86 3.64
C VAL A 98 -23.30 8.92 4.47
N LEU A 99 -23.23 9.00 5.80
CA LEU A 99 -24.04 8.15 6.68
C LEU A 99 -25.54 8.46 6.58
N LYS A 100 -25.94 9.73 6.47
CA LYS A 100 -27.35 10.08 6.25
C LYS A 100 -27.89 9.55 4.91
N ALA A 101 -27.08 9.61 3.86
CA ALA A 101 -27.45 9.06 2.55
C ALA A 101 -27.59 7.52 2.61
N LEU A 102 -26.77 6.84 3.42
CA LEU A 102 -26.88 5.40 3.69
C LEU A 102 -28.15 5.05 4.48
N GLU A 103 -28.48 5.81 5.52
CA GLU A 103 -29.73 5.65 6.29
C GLU A 103 -30.96 5.79 5.38
N ALA A 104 -30.97 6.82 4.52
CA ALA A 104 -32.04 7.02 3.54
C ALA A 104 -32.14 5.88 2.52
N ALA A 105 -31.03 5.18 2.24
CA ALA A 105 -30.98 4.00 1.39
C ALA A 105 -31.25 2.69 2.17
N ASN A 106 -31.72 2.76 3.43
CA ASN A 106 -31.97 1.62 4.31
C ASN A 106 -30.74 0.73 4.58
N PHE A 107 -29.53 1.31 4.56
CA PHE A 107 -28.33 0.61 4.98
C PHE A 107 -28.27 0.52 6.52
N ASP A 108 -28.08 -0.67 7.05
CA ASP A 108 -28.03 -0.89 8.50
C ASP A 108 -26.71 -0.39 9.12
N LEU A 109 -26.80 0.66 9.93
CA LEU A 109 -25.68 1.28 10.63
C LEU A 109 -25.55 0.85 12.11
N ASN A 110 -26.37 -0.10 12.58
CA ASN A 110 -26.34 -0.51 13.98
C ASN A 110 -24.96 -1.04 14.38
N GLY A 111 -24.47 -0.60 15.54
CA GLY A 111 -23.16 -0.98 16.08
C GLY A 111 -21.96 -0.28 15.42
N LEU A 112 -22.17 0.63 14.46
CA LEU A 112 -21.11 1.44 13.86
C LEU A 112 -21.03 2.82 14.50
N GLU A 113 -19.86 3.17 15.02
CA GLU A 113 -19.56 4.50 15.54
C GLU A 113 -19.02 5.42 14.45
N ARG A 114 -19.68 6.57 14.26
CA ARG A 114 -19.27 7.60 13.31
C ARG A 114 -17.85 8.12 13.59
N LYS A 115 -17.06 8.30 12.53
CA LYS A 115 -15.76 9.00 12.56
C LYS A 115 -15.88 10.42 11.98
N SER A 116 -14.91 11.28 12.28
CA SER A 116 -14.91 12.70 11.87
C SER A 116 -14.17 12.97 10.55
N ASN A 117 -13.84 11.93 9.79
CA ASN A 117 -13.12 12.09 8.53
C ASN A 117 -14.03 12.70 7.46
N ASN A 118 -13.41 13.45 6.55
CA ASN A 118 -14.06 13.98 5.35
C ASN A 118 -13.51 13.24 4.14
N LEU A 119 -14.40 12.72 3.30
CA LEU A 119 -14.05 12.11 2.03
C LEU A 119 -13.46 13.17 1.09
N LEU A 120 -14.14 14.31 0.96
CA LEU A 120 -13.71 15.41 0.11
C LEU A 120 -13.74 16.70 0.90
N SER A 121 -12.70 17.52 0.81
CA SER A 121 -12.65 18.85 1.43
C SER A 121 -11.83 19.80 0.57
N ASN A 122 -12.48 20.80 -0.01
CA ASN A 122 -11.87 21.80 -0.89
C ASN A 122 -11.07 21.17 -2.03
N GLY A 123 -11.64 20.16 -2.70
CA GLY A 123 -10.99 19.45 -3.79
C GLY A 123 -9.90 18.44 -3.37
N ILE A 124 -9.66 18.25 -2.06
CA ILE A 124 -8.74 17.25 -1.54
C ILE A 124 -9.51 16.01 -1.12
N LEU A 125 -9.24 14.90 -1.80
CA LEU A 125 -9.77 13.57 -1.53
C LEU A 125 -8.97 12.90 -0.41
N ARG A 126 -9.67 12.29 0.55
CA ARG A 126 -9.09 11.31 1.48
C ARG A 126 -9.28 9.90 0.90
N ASN A 127 -8.18 9.25 0.57
CA ASN A 127 -8.15 7.87 0.12
C ASN A 127 -8.52 6.92 1.28
N ALA A 128 -9.20 5.82 0.97
CA ALA A 128 -9.70 4.85 1.95
C ALA A 128 -10.41 5.53 3.15
N CYS A 129 -11.32 6.47 2.87
CA CYS A 129 -11.92 7.32 3.88
C CYS A 129 -12.83 6.52 4.82
N THR A 130 -12.43 6.35 6.07
CA THR A 130 -13.25 5.70 7.10
C THR A 130 -14.31 6.65 7.63
N ILE A 131 -15.57 6.30 7.48
CA ILE A 131 -16.72 7.11 7.90
C ILE A 131 -17.36 6.60 9.20
N ALA A 132 -17.23 5.31 9.49
CA ALA A 132 -17.64 4.71 10.76
C ALA A 132 -16.80 3.45 11.06
N ALA A 133 -16.85 2.95 12.30
CA ALA A 133 -16.18 1.70 12.68
C ALA A 133 -16.92 1.01 13.83
N SER A 134 -16.78 -0.30 13.94
CA SER A 134 -17.21 -1.11 15.08
C SER A 134 -16.00 -1.79 15.73
N ASP A 135 -16.25 -2.67 16.69
CA ASP A 135 -15.22 -3.54 17.26
C ASP A 135 -14.65 -4.54 16.25
N ASN A 136 -15.39 -4.88 15.19
CA ASN A 136 -15.01 -5.94 14.25
C ASN A 136 -14.83 -5.45 12.81
N SER A 137 -15.22 -4.22 12.49
CA SER A 137 -15.22 -3.72 11.12
C SER A 137 -14.94 -2.22 10.99
N PHE A 138 -14.60 -1.82 9.77
CA PHE A 138 -14.50 -0.44 9.34
C PHE A 138 -15.49 -0.19 8.22
N LEU A 139 -16.26 0.90 8.27
CA LEU A 139 -17.06 1.37 7.14
C LEU A 139 -16.27 2.46 6.41
N LEU A 140 -15.93 2.21 5.16
CA LEU A 140 -15.16 3.09 4.30
C LEU A 140 -15.99 3.56 3.11
N THR A 141 -15.55 4.66 2.50
CA THR A 141 -16.13 5.17 1.26
C THR A 141 -15.05 5.63 0.30
N SER A 142 -15.33 5.47 -0.99
CA SER A 142 -14.50 5.98 -2.09
C SER A 142 -15.37 6.54 -3.21
N ILE A 143 -14.80 7.39 -4.06
CA ILE A 143 -15.48 7.86 -5.26
C ILE A 143 -15.43 6.76 -6.31
N LYS A 144 -16.60 6.34 -6.79
CA LYS A 144 -16.75 5.34 -7.85
C LYS A 144 -16.76 6.02 -9.22
N THR A 145 -17.59 7.05 -9.39
CA THR A 145 -17.62 7.86 -10.62
C THR A 145 -17.95 9.31 -10.30
N ASP A 146 -17.38 10.22 -11.09
CA ASP A 146 -17.70 11.65 -11.07
C ASP A 146 -18.58 11.98 -12.28
N LYS A 147 -19.85 12.35 -12.02
CA LYS A 147 -20.88 12.59 -13.03
C LYS A 147 -21.25 14.08 -13.09
N GLY A 148 -20.25 14.95 -13.08
CA GLY A 148 -20.43 16.41 -13.19
C GLY A 148 -20.97 16.98 -11.89
N ASP A 149 -22.29 17.06 -11.75
CA ASP A 149 -22.97 17.65 -10.58
C ASP A 149 -23.17 16.67 -9.42
N THR A 150 -22.92 15.37 -9.65
CA THR A 150 -23.06 14.34 -8.63
C THR A 150 -21.82 13.44 -8.56
N LEU A 151 -21.56 12.91 -7.38
CA LEU A 151 -20.57 11.87 -7.13
C LEU A 151 -21.30 10.58 -6.76
N GLU A 152 -21.03 9.53 -7.53
CA GLU A 152 -21.41 8.18 -7.14
C GLU A 152 -20.33 7.65 -6.20
N LEU A 153 -20.71 7.35 -4.97
CA LEU A 153 -19.82 6.83 -3.95
C LEU A 153 -20.04 5.33 -3.78
N HIS A 154 -18.94 4.61 -3.67
CA HIS A 154 -18.95 3.23 -3.22
C HIS A 154 -18.63 3.20 -1.73
N VAL A 155 -19.57 2.68 -0.95
CA VAL A 155 -19.44 2.48 0.50
C VAL A 155 -19.28 0.99 0.76
N TYR A 156 -18.29 0.61 1.57
CA TYR A 156 -17.99 -0.79 1.83
C TYR A 156 -17.53 -0.99 3.27
N GLU A 157 -18.03 -2.06 3.88
CA GLU A 157 -17.63 -2.49 5.21
C GLU A 157 -16.53 -3.54 5.10
N GLN A 158 -15.40 -3.28 5.73
CA GLN A 158 -14.23 -4.16 5.78
C GLN A 158 -14.13 -4.82 7.15
N SER A 159 -13.83 -6.13 7.20
CA SER A 159 -13.44 -6.77 8.46
C SER A 159 -12.13 -6.18 8.98
N LYS A 160 -11.94 -6.08 10.31
CA LYS A 160 -10.67 -5.60 10.89
C LYS A 160 -9.48 -6.48 10.58
N LYS A 161 -9.68 -7.80 10.39
CA LYS A 161 -8.59 -8.73 10.08
C LYS A 161 -8.26 -8.65 8.58
N PRO A 162 -7.06 -8.20 8.19
CA PRO A 162 -6.66 -8.21 6.79
C PRO A 162 -6.26 -9.62 6.35
N TYR A 163 -6.26 -9.86 5.04
CA TYR A 163 -5.68 -11.06 4.44
C TYR A 163 -4.33 -10.78 3.75
N VAL A 164 -4.01 -9.50 3.48
CA VAL A 164 -2.71 -9.07 2.95
C VAL A 164 -2.27 -7.77 3.64
N ILE A 165 -0.96 -7.60 3.85
CA ILE A 165 -0.35 -6.32 4.22
C ILE A 165 0.76 -5.92 3.25
N PHE A 166 0.95 -4.62 3.07
CA PHE A 166 2.03 -4.04 2.29
C PHE A 166 2.85 -3.06 3.11
N GLU A 167 4.17 -3.20 3.04
CA GLU A 167 5.15 -2.27 3.61
C GLU A 167 6.00 -1.64 2.51
N CYS A 168 5.96 -0.32 2.43
CA CYS A 168 6.74 0.44 1.45
C CYS A 168 7.94 1.07 2.14
N LYS A 169 9.16 0.75 1.72
CA LYS A 169 10.38 1.30 2.32
C LYS A 169 11.41 1.69 1.28
N ARG A 170 11.87 2.93 1.36
CA ARG A 170 13.09 3.36 0.68
C ARG A 170 14.31 2.72 1.38
N VAL A 171 15.20 2.07 0.63
CA VAL A 171 16.47 1.49 1.14
C VAL A 171 17.64 1.96 0.29
N GLY A 172 18.80 2.23 0.87
CA GLY A 172 19.92 2.80 0.11
C GLY A 172 21.01 3.36 1.00
N ILE A 173 22.25 3.52 0.53
CA ILE A 173 23.33 4.19 1.28
C ILE A 173 23.37 5.65 0.82
N GLU A 174 23.34 6.60 1.75
CA GLU A 174 23.56 8.00 1.39
C GLU A 174 25.00 8.20 0.92
N GLU A 175 25.18 8.87 -0.22
CA GLU A 175 26.49 9.23 -0.76
C GLU A 175 27.41 9.82 0.33
N GLY A 176 28.55 9.17 0.58
CA GLY A 176 29.54 9.55 1.61
C GLY A 176 29.43 8.81 2.95
N MET A 177 28.43 7.94 3.15
CA MET A 177 28.28 7.14 4.38
C MET A 177 28.73 5.69 4.19
N SER A 178 29.42 5.11 5.17
CA SER A 178 29.87 3.71 5.18
C SER A 178 28.96 2.77 6.00
N LYS A 179 28.04 3.33 6.79
CA LYS A 179 27.00 2.59 7.52
C LYS A 179 25.65 2.86 6.87
N GLY A 180 24.86 1.81 6.76
CA GLY A 180 23.51 1.90 6.23
C GLY A 180 22.67 2.94 6.98
N PRO A 181 21.94 3.83 6.29
CA PRO A 181 21.16 4.90 6.93
C PRO A 181 19.99 4.37 7.76
N GLN A 182 19.42 5.26 8.60
CA GLN A 182 18.21 5.02 9.41
C GLN A 182 17.05 4.36 8.65
N THR A 183 17.02 4.48 7.32
CA THR A 183 16.01 3.89 6.44
C THR A 183 16.03 2.36 6.44
N ILE A 184 17.18 1.71 6.62
CA ILE A 184 17.27 0.25 6.72
C ILE A 184 16.72 -0.23 8.05
N GLU A 185 17.01 0.48 9.14
CA GLU A 185 16.47 0.12 10.45
C GLU A 185 14.94 0.20 10.42
N LYS A 186 14.38 1.17 9.70
CA LYS A 186 12.94 1.22 9.42
C LYS A 186 12.45 0.06 8.53
N ALA A 187 13.25 -0.35 7.54
CA ALA A 187 12.91 -1.51 6.72
C ALA A 187 12.95 -2.82 7.54
N LYS A 188 13.90 -2.96 8.47
CA LYS A 188 13.99 -4.08 9.41
C LYS A 188 12.81 -4.10 10.39
N GLN A 189 12.32 -2.94 10.82
CA GLN A 189 11.09 -2.86 11.62
C GLN A 189 9.89 -3.42 10.85
N GLY A 190 9.68 -3.00 9.60
CA GLY A 190 8.63 -3.60 8.75
C GLY A 190 8.84 -5.11 8.54
N ALA A 191 10.10 -5.53 8.39
CA ALA A 191 10.47 -6.94 8.26
C ALA A 191 10.20 -7.75 9.53
N TYR A 192 10.26 -7.14 10.71
CA TYR A 192 9.84 -7.76 11.95
C TYR A 192 8.32 -7.98 11.95
N VAL A 193 7.53 -6.95 11.61
CA VAL A 193 6.06 -7.06 11.50
C VAL A 193 5.66 -8.16 10.53
N ALA A 194 6.29 -8.24 9.36
CA ALA A 194 6.01 -9.28 8.37
C ALA A 194 6.22 -10.70 8.90
N ARG A 195 7.18 -10.91 9.81
CA ARG A 195 7.42 -12.22 10.42
C ARG A 195 6.39 -12.59 11.47
N THR A 196 5.86 -11.61 12.20
CA THR A 196 5.00 -11.85 13.35
C THR A 196 3.52 -11.74 13.06
N ALA A 197 3.11 -11.15 11.93
CA ALA A 197 1.70 -10.88 11.63
C ALA A 197 0.87 -12.13 11.25
N SER A 198 1.46 -13.08 10.51
CA SER A 198 0.72 -14.18 9.87
C SER A 198 0.69 -15.47 10.69
N SER A 199 -0.36 -16.28 10.57
CA SER A 199 -0.35 -17.65 11.12
C SER A 199 0.62 -18.59 10.41
N LEU A 200 1.00 -18.28 9.16
CA LEU A 200 2.05 -18.99 8.44
C LEU A 200 3.42 -18.45 8.87
N GLN A 201 4.13 -19.24 9.67
CA GLN A 201 5.42 -18.87 10.25
C GLN A 201 6.57 -19.50 9.46
N LYS A 202 7.68 -18.77 9.33
CA LYS A 202 8.90 -19.24 8.64
C LYS A 202 9.88 -19.88 9.62
N ILE A 203 10.34 -21.08 9.29
CA ILE A 203 11.37 -21.82 10.04
C ILE A 203 12.48 -22.30 9.10
N ARG A 204 13.67 -22.54 9.65
CA ARG A 204 14.79 -23.15 8.91
C ARG A 204 15.06 -24.54 9.44
N THR A 205 15.34 -25.46 8.53
CA THR A 205 15.87 -26.79 8.86
C THR A 205 17.37 -26.71 9.18
N GLU A 206 17.93 -27.80 9.70
CA GLU A 206 19.38 -27.95 9.90
C GLU A 206 20.18 -27.82 8.59
N THR A 207 19.57 -28.19 7.46
CA THR A 207 20.15 -28.02 6.11
C THR A 207 20.06 -26.57 5.60
N GLY A 208 19.42 -25.68 6.35
CA GLY A 208 19.23 -24.28 6.01
C GLY A 208 18.05 -24.00 5.08
N GLU A 209 17.25 -25.00 4.72
CA GLU A 209 16.09 -24.85 3.85
C GLU A 209 14.96 -24.11 4.56
N LEU A 210 14.24 -23.26 3.82
CA LEU A 210 13.13 -22.48 4.37
C LEU A 210 11.83 -23.28 4.29
N HIS A 211 11.26 -23.58 5.46
CA HIS A 211 9.96 -24.23 5.59
C HIS A 211 8.95 -23.26 6.20
N GLY A 212 7.68 -23.48 5.89
CA GLY A 212 6.56 -22.87 6.58
C GLY A 212 5.98 -23.81 7.63
N ILE A 213 5.48 -23.27 8.72
CA ILE A 213 4.64 -23.98 9.70
C ILE A 213 3.34 -23.21 9.92
N ILE A 214 2.22 -23.93 9.94
CA ILE A 214 0.91 -23.37 10.27
C ILE A 214 0.17 -24.27 11.25
N TYR A 215 -0.41 -23.68 12.29
CA TYR A 215 -1.18 -24.39 13.31
C TYR A 215 -2.69 -24.28 13.06
N LYS A 216 -3.40 -25.39 13.20
CA LYS A 216 -4.88 -25.45 13.20
C LYS A 216 -5.41 -25.25 14.62
N SER A 217 -6.71 -24.98 14.75
CA SER A 217 -7.37 -24.69 16.04
C SER A 217 -7.32 -25.87 17.01
N ASN A 218 -7.29 -27.10 16.49
CA ASN A 218 -7.18 -28.32 17.27
C ASN A 218 -5.75 -28.65 17.75
N GLY A 219 -4.78 -27.75 17.53
CA GLY A 219 -3.37 -27.92 17.91
C GLY A 219 -2.53 -28.75 16.92
N SER A 220 -3.13 -29.34 15.89
CA SER A 220 -2.36 -29.96 14.80
C SER A 220 -1.64 -28.90 13.95
N TYR A 221 -0.60 -29.31 13.24
CA TYR A 221 0.19 -28.40 12.42
C TYR A 221 0.61 -29.05 11.09
N ILE A 222 0.93 -28.21 10.11
CA ILE A 222 1.51 -28.61 8.82
C ILE A 222 2.87 -27.94 8.69
N ILE A 223 3.88 -28.71 8.27
CA ILE A 223 5.22 -28.23 7.91
C ILE A 223 5.54 -28.69 6.49
N LYS A 224 5.90 -27.75 5.62
CA LYS A 224 6.24 -27.98 4.20
C LYS A 224 7.24 -26.92 3.74
N PRO A 225 7.91 -27.08 2.58
CA PRO A 225 8.68 -26.00 1.96
C PRO A 225 7.84 -24.72 1.90
N PHE A 226 8.45 -23.58 2.23
CA PHE A 226 7.69 -22.36 2.53
C PHE A 226 6.79 -21.90 1.37
N VAL A 227 7.34 -21.87 0.15
CA VAL A 227 6.60 -21.39 -1.03
C VAL A 227 5.42 -22.31 -1.34
N ASP A 228 5.63 -23.63 -1.26
CA ASP A 228 4.58 -24.62 -1.51
C ASP A 228 3.46 -24.51 -0.48
N LEU A 229 3.80 -24.35 0.81
CA LEU A 229 2.79 -24.18 1.86
C LEU A 229 2.03 -22.87 1.70
N MET A 230 2.72 -21.79 1.35
CA MET A 230 2.09 -20.49 1.10
C MET A 230 1.07 -20.58 -0.04
N GLU A 231 1.44 -21.22 -1.16
CA GLU A 231 0.52 -21.45 -2.28
C GLU A 231 -0.67 -22.32 -1.87
N GLU A 232 -0.42 -23.41 -1.16
CA GLU A 232 -1.48 -24.28 -0.65
C GLU A 232 -2.47 -23.51 0.22
N VAL A 233 -1.98 -22.66 1.14
CA VAL A 233 -2.85 -21.82 1.96
C VAL A 233 -3.66 -20.86 1.08
N VAL A 234 -3.00 -20.10 0.20
CA VAL A 234 -3.63 -19.09 -0.67
C VAL A 234 -4.71 -19.71 -1.56
N TYR A 235 -4.45 -20.86 -2.17
CA TYR A 235 -5.40 -21.51 -3.09
C TYR A 235 -6.34 -22.51 -2.41
N SER A 236 -6.25 -22.69 -1.08
CA SER A 236 -7.21 -23.50 -0.34
C SER A 236 -8.54 -22.78 -0.08
N ASN A 237 -9.54 -23.56 0.32
CA ASN A 237 -10.75 -23.06 1.00
C ASN A 237 -10.82 -23.55 2.46
N ASP A 238 -9.69 -24.05 3.00
CA ASP A 238 -9.64 -24.53 4.39
C ASP A 238 -9.62 -23.33 5.34
N LYS A 239 -10.75 -23.14 6.04
CA LYS A 239 -10.89 -22.07 7.04
C LYS A 239 -9.79 -22.13 8.11
N GLU A 240 -9.33 -23.32 8.45
CA GLU A 240 -8.29 -23.51 9.46
C GLU A 240 -6.95 -22.90 9.05
N LEU A 241 -6.67 -22.91 7.74
CA LEU A 241 -5.47 -22.31 7.18
C LEU A 241 -5.63 -20.80 7.02
N LEU A 242 -6.82 -20.34 6.62
CA LEU A 242 -7.05 -18.97 6.18
C LEU A 242 -7.40 -17.97 7.29
N ARG A 243 -8.11 -18.38 8.35
CA ARG A 243 -8.74 -17.45 9.32
C ARG A 243 -7.78 -16.49 10.04
N ARG A 244 -6.48 -16.80 10.06
CA ARG A 244 -5.40 -16.01 10.68
C ARG A 244 -4.20 -15.84 9.74
N PHE A 245 -4.34 -16.24 8.48
CA PHE A 245 -3.30 -16.07 7.48
C PHE A 245 -3.31 -14.65 6.96
N ILE A 246 -2.11 -14.07 6.88
CA ILE A 246 -1.87 -12.76 6.28
C ILE A 246 -0.71 -12.92 5.32
N LEU A 247 -0.92 -12.61 4.04
CA LEU A 247 0.16 -12.55 3.06
C LEU A 247 0.92 -11.23 3.24
N THR A 248 2.24 -11.29 3.37
CA THR A 248 3.07 -10.12 3.66
C THR A 248 3.88 -9.70 2.42
N VAL A 249 3.71 -8.45 1.99
CA VAL A 249 4.35 -7.91 0.79
C VAL A 249 5.23 -6.70 1.14
N GLY A 250 6.53 -6.83 0.95
CA GLY A 250 7.49 -5.73 1.04
C GLY A 250 7.72 -5.10 -0.32
N ILE A 251 7.68 -3.77 -0.42
CA ILE A 251 8.05 -3.01 -1.61
C ILE A 251 9.20 -2.09 -1.23
N VAL A 252 10.36 -2.32 -1.84
CA VAL A 252 11.57 -1.54 -1.57
C VAL A 252 12.11 -0.85 -2.80
N SER A 253 12.60 0.38 -2.67
CA SER A 253 13.32 1.10 -3.73
C SER A 253 14.79 1.28 -3.34
N ASN A 254 15.72 1.19 -4.29
CA ASN A 254 17.16 1.35 -4.04
C ASN A 254 17.65 2.78 -4.28
N HIS A 255 18.69 3.15 -3.54
CA HIS A 255 19.49 4.34 -3.74
C HIS A 255 20.96 3.95 -3.52
N GLY A 256 21.82 4.17 -4.52
CA GLY A 256 23.27 3.93 -4.41
C GLY A 256 23.73 2.47 -4.58
N ASN A 257 23.15 1.70 -5.52
CA ASN A 257 23.64 0.35 -5.89
C ASN A 257 23.66 -0.69 -4.75
N TRP A 258 22.73 -0.62 -3.80
CA TRP A 258 22.52 -1.66 -2.78
C TRP A 258 22.20 -3.03 -3.38
N PHE A 259 21.63 -3.04 -4.58
CA PHE A 259 21.05 -4.22 -5.20
C PHE A 259 22.00 -4.87 -6.21
N THR A 260 22.40 -6.10 -5.91
CA THR A 260 22.66 -7.12 -6.94
C THR A 260 21.91 -8.37 -6.53
N SER A 261 21.06 -8.91 -7.41
CA SER A 261 20.31 -10.15 -7.15
C SER A 261 21.25 -11.34 -6.89
N GLU A 262 22.48 -11.27 -7.41
CA GLU A 262 23.50 -12.32 -7.34
C GLU A 262 24.28 -12.31 -6.01
N ASN A 263 24.36 -11.19 -5.30
CA ASN A 263 25.05 -11.10 -4.00
C ASN A 263 24.32 -10.14 -3.03
N PRO A 264 23.18 -10.58 -2.44
CA PRO A 264 22.44 -9.74 -1.51
C PRO A 264 23.28 -9.51 -0.25
N ASN A 265 23.42 -8.24 0.15
CA ASN A 265 24.03 -7.93 1.43
C ASN A 265 23.14 -8.42 2.60
N LYS A 266 23.70 -8.41 3.82
CA LYS A 266 23.05 -8.98 5.00
C LYS A 266 21.68 -8.36 5.27
N GLU A 267 21.50 -7.07 5.00
CA GLU A 267 20.23 -6.36 5.18
C GLU A 267 19.17 -6.86 4.22
N LEU A 268 19.50 -7.00 2.93
CA LEU A 268 18.56 -7.54 1.95
C LEU A 268 18.19 -8.99 2.27
N LYS A 269 19.15 -9.79 2.76
CA LYS A 269 18.87 -11.16 3.26
C LYS A 269 17.86 -11.16 4.41
N VAL A 270 17.93 -10.19 5.32
CA VAL A 270 16.92 -10.04 6.39
C VAL A 270 15.54 -9.78 5.80
N LEU A 271 15.42 -8.86 4.84
CA LEU A 271 14.13 -8.54 4.21
C LEU A 271 13.54 -9.73 3.46
N VAL A 272 14.36 -10.42 2.65
CA VAL A 272 13.96 -11.61 1.87
C VAL A 272 13.43 -12.73 2.77
N GLN A 273 14.02 -12.89 3.95
CA GLN A 273 13.59 -13.91 4.91
C GLN A 273 12.34 -13.53 5.68
N SER A 274 12.00 -12.24 5.71
CA SER A 274 10.88 -11.73 6.48
C SER A 274 9.58 -11.72 5.69
N TYR A 275 9.57 -11.11 4.51
CA TYR A 275 8.36 -10.98 3.70
C TYR A 275 8.07 -12.24 2.90
N ASP A 276 6.80 -12.51 2.64
CA ASP A 276 6.38 -13.61 1.75
C ASP A 276 6.68 -13.23 0.30
N TRP A 277 6.36 -11.99 -0.04
CA TRP A 277 6.76 -11.33 -1.27
C TRP A 277 7.66 -10.13 -0.98
N LEU A 278 8.81 -10.05 -1.63
CA LEU A 278 9.65 -8.85 -1.62
C LEU A 278 9.85 -8.36 -3.05
N LEU A 279 9.30 -7.19 -3.33
CA LEU A 279 9.37 -6.52 -4.61
C LEU A 279 10.36 -5.37 -4.54
N PHE A 280 11.05 -5.16 -5.64
CA PHE A 280 12.02 -4.10 -5.79
C PHE A 280 11.60 -3.14 -6.88
N LEU A 281 11.22 -1.92 -6.49
CA LEU A 281 10.97 -0.83 -7.42
C LEU A 281 12.30 -0.32 -7.96
N THR A 282 12.52 -0.53 -9.26
CA THR A 282 13.76 -0.17 -9.94
C THR A 282 13.98 1.34 -10.00
N ASP A 283 15.25 1.75 -9.95
CA ASP A 283 15.67 3.14 -10.17
C ASP A 283 15.11 3.69 -11.48
N LYS A 284 15.14 2.88 -12.55
CA LYS A 284 14.56 3.24 -13.84
C LYS A 284 13.07 3.55 -13.72
N GLY A 285 12.28 2.68 -13.09
CA GLY A 285 10.84 2.88 -12.94
C GLY A 285 10.48 4.09 -12.09
N LEU A 286 11.18 4.29 -10.97
CA LEU A 286 10.99 5.47 -10.12
C LEU A 286 11.40 6.77 -10.84
N SER A 287 12.52 6.77 -11.57
CA SER A 287 12.95 7.90 -12.39
C SER A 287 11.99 8.19 -13.53
N GLU A 288 11.45 7.17 -14.19
CA GLU A 288 10.46 7.32 -15.25
C GLU A 288 9.18 7.98 -14.73
N PHE A 289 8.66 7.50 -13.59
CA PHE A 289 7.49 8.10 -12.93
C PHE A 289 7.70 9.59 -12.62
N ILE A 290 8.86 9.93 -12.06
CA ILE A 290 9.18 11.30 -11.65
C ILE A 290 9.44 12.20 -12.85
N ASP A 291 10.16 11.71 -13.88
CA ASP A 291 10.41 12.48 -15.09
C ASP A 291 9.09 12.79 -15.81
N HIS A 292 8.26 11.77 -16.05
CA HIS A 292 7.01 11.90 -16.79
C HIS A 292 5.94 12.69 -16.04
N LEU A 293 5.89 12.65 -14.70
CA LEU A 293 4.82 13.34 -13.97
C LEU A 293 5.24 14.66 -13.35
N LEU A 294 6.52 14.83 -12.99
CA LEU A 294 6.95 15.91 -12.11
C LEU A 294 8.00 16.84 -12.74
N LEU A 295 8.97 16.31 -13.49
CA LEU A 295 10.06 17.12 -14.04
C LEU A 295 9.75 17.62 -15.45
N ASN A 296 9.37 16.70 -16.34
CA ASN A 296 9.11 16.96 -17.75
C ASN A 296 7.73 16.45 -18.19
N PRO A 297 6.63 16.90 -17.55
CA PRO A 297 5.32 16.32 -17.85
C PRO A 297 4.78 16.70 -19.23
N PRO A 298 4.21 15.73 -19.97
CA PRO A 298 3.29 15.98 -21.06
C PRO A 298 2.18 16.95 -20.66
N LYS A 299 1.54 17.61 -21.63
CA LYS A 299 0.52 18.63 -21.37
C LYS A 299 -0.61 18.10 -20.47
N GLU A 300 -0.99 16.84 -20.67
CA GLU A 300 -2.05 16.13 -19.97
C GLU A 300 -1.73 15.87 -18.50
N GLN A 301 -0.43 15.87 -18.12
CA GLN A 301 0.06 15.54 -16.79
C GLN A 301 0.57 16.77 -16.02
N LYS A 302 0.56 17.97 -16.64
CA LYS A 302 1.03 19.21 -16.00
C LYS A 302 0.33 19.52 -14.67
N PHE A 303 -0.97 19.23 -14.58
CA PHE A 303 -1.72 19.46 -13.36
C PHE A 303 -1.22 18.58 -12.19
N ILE A 304 -0.77 17.35 -12.46
CA ILE A 304 -0.16 16.48 -11.45
C ILE A 304 1.10 17.14 -10.87
N ARG A 305 1.95 17.70 -11.72
CA ARG A 305 3.14 18.47 -11.30
C ARG A 305 2.76 19.68 -10.45
N GLU A 306 1.76 20.45 -10.84
CA GLU A 306 1.31 21.64 -10.09
C GLU A 306 0.81 21.26 -8.69
N VAL A 307 0.01 20.20 -8.58
CA VAL A 307 -0.45 19.66 -7.30
C VAL A 307 0.73 19.16 -6.45
N PHE A 308 1.68 18.45 -7.07
CA PHE A 308 2.90 18.05 -6.39
C PHE A 308 3.67 19.27 -5.85
N LEU A 309 3.99 20.25 -6.70
CA LEU A 309 4.74 21.44 -6.30
C LEU A 309 4.01 22.19 -5.18
N SER A 310 2.70 22.42 -5.28
CA SER A 310 1.94 23.07 -4.20
C SER A 310 1.95 22.32 -2.87
N SER A 311 2.18 21.00 -2.90
CA SER A 311 2.32 20.16 -1.70
C SER A 311 3.72 20.22 -1.08
N TYR A 312 4.69 20.82 -1.77
CA TYR A 312 6.11 20.80 -1.42
C TYR A 312 6.83 22.14 -1.58
N THR A 313 6.13 23.25 -1.87
CA THR A 313 6.70 24.60 -1.89
C THR A 313 6.75 25.25 -0.50
N GLU A 314 7.51 26.34 -0.39
CA GLU A 314 7.55 27.17 0.82
C GLU A 314 6.17 27.75 1.17
N GLY A 315 5.87 27.87 2.46
CA GLY A 315 4.60 28.44 2.93
C GLY A 315 3.37 27.54 2.74
N LYS A 316 3.54 26.27 2.36
CA LYS A 316 2.42 25.33 2.20
C LYS A 316 1.60 25.20 3.50
N THR A 317 0.27 25.21 3.35
CA THR A 317 -0.65 25.05 4.48
C THR A 317 -1.18 23.62 4.62
N LYS A 318 -1.17 22.83 3.55
CA LYS A 318 -1.68 21.46 3.53
C LYS A 318 -1.00 20.63 2.44
N ASN A 319 -0.76 19.34 2.71
CA ASN A 319 -0.25 18.39 1.72
C ASN A 319 -1.43 17.73 0.98
N GLN A 320 -1.39 17.71 -0.36
CA GLN A 320 -2.41 17.14 -1.22
C GLN A 320 -1.83 16.15 -2.24
N PHE A 321 -0.63 15.62 -1.98
CA PHE A 321 0.05 14.64 -2.82
C PHE A 321 0.68 13.54 -1.97
N THR A 322 -0.17 12.71 -1.36
CA THR A 322 0.22 11.57 -0.49
C THR A 322 -0.68 10.37 -0.72
N LYS A 323 -0.33 9.22 -0.13
CA LYS A 323 -1.19 8.04 -0.12
C LYS A 323 -2.55 8.29 0.56
N VAL A 324 -2.58 9.09 1.64
CA VAL A 324 -3.80 9.37 2.42
C VAL A 324 -4.64 10.48 1.80
N GLN A 325 -3.99 11.52 1.27
CA GLN A 325 -4.64 12.71 0.72
C GLN A 325 -4.11 13.02 -0.67
N MET A 326 -5.02 13.13 -1.63
CA MET A 326 -4.69 13.51 -3.01
C MET A 326 -5.67 14.59 -3.49
N ASN A 327 -5.20 15.54 -4.27
CA ASN A 327 -6.11 16.41 -5.02
C ASN A 327 -7.01 15.56 -5.93
N LEU A 328 -8.32 15.83 -5.95
CA LEU A 328 -9.32 15.01 -6.63
C LEU A 328 -9.00 14.82 -8.13
N GLU A 329 -8.64 15.92 -8.80
CA GLU A 329 -8.33 15.90 -10.22
C GLU A 329 -6.97 15.22 -10.49
N ALA A 330 -5.96 15.44 -9.63
CA ALA A 330 -4.71 14.69 -9.72
C ALA A 330 -4.91 13.18 -9.48
N ASN A 331 -5.81 12.78 -8.57
CA ASN A 331 -6.16 11.38 -8.37
C ASN A 331 -6.77 10.77 -9.65
N ARG A 332 -7.66 11.50 -10.34
CA ARG A 332 -8.23 11.05 -11.62
C ARG A 332 -7.14 10.88 -12.67
N LEU A 333 -6.30 11.90 -12.88
CA LEU A 333 -5.21 11.85 -13.86
C LEU A 333 -4.17 10.77 -13.56
N LEU A 334 -3.87 10.51 -12.27
CA LEU A 334 -3.00 9.40 -11.87
C LEU A 334 -3.65 8.05 -12.19
N LEU A 335 -4.93 7.86 -11.94
CA LEU A 335 -5.62 6.62 -12.34
C LEU A 335 -5.58 6.43 -13.86
N ASP A 336 -5.83 7.49 -14.64
CA ASP A 336 -5.75 7.43 -16.10
C ASP A 336 -4.34 7.05 -16.56
N TYR A 337 -3.30 7.65 -15.96
CA TYR A 337 -1.91 7.32 -16.24
C TYR A 337 -1.58 5.85 -15.96
N PHE A 338 -1.93 5.33 -14.77
CA PHE A 338 -1.65 3.93 -14.43
C PHE A 338 -2.43 2.95 -15.29
N ASN A 339 -3.70 3.23 -15.61
CA ASN A 339 -4.50 2.41 -16.52
C ASN A 339 -3.88 2.35 -17.92
N ALA A 340 -3.48 3.51 -18.48
CA ALA A 340 -2.89 3.60 -19.81
C ALA A 340 -1.49 2.94 -19.89
N ASN A 341 -0.74 2.93 -18.78
CA ASN A 341 0.65 2.49 -18.74
C ASN A 341 0.87 1.23 -17.89
N LEU A 342 -0.17 0.46 -17.57
CA LEU A 342 -0.10 -0.62 -16.59
C LEU A 342 1.05 -1.61 -16.84
N LYS A 343 1.25 -2.05 -18.08
CA LYS A 343 2.35 -2.97 -18.44
C LYS A 343 3.73 -2.37 -18.18
N ALA A 344 3.91 -1.08 -18.47
CA ALA A 344 5.15 -0.37 -18.21
C ALA A 344 5.38 -0.23 -16.69
N VAL A 345 4.34 0.16 -15.95
CA VAL A 345 4.39 0.26 -14.48
C VAL A 345 4.71 -1.09 -13.83
N GLU A 346 4.08 -2.19 -14.27
CA GLU A 346 4.37 -3.54 -13.79
C GLU A 346 5.84 -3.93 -14.05
N SER A 347 6.43 -3.48 -15.16
CA SER A 347 7.85 -3.71 -15.47
C SER A 347 8.83 -2.94 -14.58
N TRP A 348 8.34 -1.98 -13.76
CA TRP A 348 9.18 -1.26 -12.81
C TRP A 348 9.61 -2.12 -11.62
N PHE A 349 8.97 -3.27 -11.41
CA PHE A 349 9.18 -4.13 -10.24
C PHE A 349 9.96 -5.40 -10.60
N ASN A 350 11.07 -5.63 -9.90
CA ASN A 350 11.74 -6.93 -9.87
C ASN A 350 11.25 -7.75 -8.68
N ILE A 351 11.05 -9.05 -8.85
CA ILE A 351 10.72 -9.96 -7.75
C ILE A 351 12.01 -10.46 -7.11
N ILE A 352 12.18 -10.21 -5.81
CA ILE A 352 13.36 -10.65 -5.05
C ILE A 352 13.05 -11.96 -4.32
N SER A 353 11.84 -12.06 -3.77
CA SER A 353 11.32 -13.26 -3.14
C SER A 353 9.82 -13.36 -3.39
N PRO A 354 9.28 -14.55 -3.69
CA PRO A 354 10.02 -15.76 -4.06
C PRO A 354 10.63 -15.63 -5.48
N ASN A 355 11.88 -16.03 -5.65
CA ASN A 355 12.65 -15.83 -6.90
C ASN A 355 12.12 -16.64 -8.11
N VAL A 356 11.30 -17.66 -7.88
CA VAL A 356 10.69 -18.49 -8.93
C VAL A 356 9.40 -17.90 -9.51
N LYS A 357 8.85 -16.86 -8.89
CA LYS A 357 7.55 -16.29 -9.29
C LYS A 357 7.69 -14.96 -10.02
N LYS A 358 6.61 -14.57 -10.68
CA LYS A 358 6.42 -13.33 -11.43
C LYS A 358 5.40 -12.44 -10.73
N LEU A 359 5.39 -11.17 -11.09
CA LEU A 359 4.41 -10.21 -10.56
C LEU A 359 2.95 -10.62 -10.87
N SER A 360 2.72 -11.33 -11.99
CA SER A 360 1.43 -11.91 -12.33
C SER A 360 0.95 -12.93 -11.30
N ASP A 361 1.85 -13.67 -10.67
CA ASP A 361 1.50 -14.69 -9.68
C ASP A 361 1.06 -14.01 -8.38
N LEU A 362 1.76 -12.95 -7.94
CA LEU A 362 1.28 -12.12 -6.83
C LEU A 362 -0.12 -11.57 -7.12
N LYS A 363 -0.33 -10.99 -8.31
CA LYS A 363 -1.65 -10.46 -8.69
C LYS A 363 -2.74 -11.54 -8.66
N SER A 364 -2.41 -12.76 -9.10
CA SER A 364 -3.29 -13.93 -9.02
C SER A 364 -3.61 -14.31 -7.58
N GLU A 365 -2.60 -14.41 -6.71
CA GLU A 365 -2.76 -14.72 -5.29
C GLU A 365 -3.61 -13.67 -4.56
N LEU A 366 -3.38 -12.38 -4.81
CA LEU A 366 -4.21 -11.30 -4.27
C LEU A 366 -5.67 -11.40 -4.73
N SER A 367 -5.88 -11.75 -6.00
CA SER A 367 -7.22 -11.95 -6.56
C SER A 367 -7.91 -13.15 -5.95
N GLU A 368 -7.19 -14.26 -5.78
CA GLU A 368 -7.68 -15.48 -5.13
C GLU A 368 -8.12 -15.19 -3.71
N LEU A 369 -7.25 -14.54 -2.90
CA LEU A 369 -7.59 -14.15 -1.54
C LEU A 369 -8.78 -13.19 -1.52
N THR A 370 -8.87 -12.23 -2.44
CA THR A 370 -10.01 -11.28 -2.48
C THR A 370 -11.35 -11.98 -2.69
N ASN A 371 -11.37 -13.05 -3.49
CA ASN A 371 -12.60 -13.72 -3.93
C ASN A 371 -13.12 -14.81 -2.97
N LYS A 372 -12.45 -15.05 -1.85
CA LYS A 372 -12.87 -16.07 -0.87
C LYS A 372 -14.11 -15.66 -0.10
N ASP A 373 -14.86 -16.65 0.38
CA ASP A 373 -15.96 -16.45 1.33
C ASP A 373 -15.42 -16.17 2.74
N TRP A 374 -14.91 -14.95 2.93
CA TRP A 374 -14.37 -14.50 4.20
C TRP A 374 -15.40 -14.45 5.32
N ALA A 375 -16.68 -14.26 4.99
CA ALA A 375 -17.75 -14.30 5.98
C ALA A 375 -17.89 -15.72 6.57
N ALA A 376 -17.66 -16.77 5.77
CA ALA A 376 -17.58 -18.14 6.27
C ALA A 376 -16.24 -18.44 6.95
N ILE A 377 -15.11 -17.93 6.44
CA ILE A 377 -13.76 -18.21 6.98
C ILE A 377 -13.53 -17.57 8.35
N LEU A 378 -14.06 -16.37 8.57
CA LEU A 378 -13.83 -15.61 9.81
C LEU A 378 -14.83 -15.92 10.94
N LYS A 379 -15.88 -16.70 10.64
CA LYS A 379 -16.76 -17.32 11.65
C LYS A 379 -16.07 -18.56 12.21
#